data_AF-A0A936G7E5-F1
#
_entry.id   AF-A0A936G7E5-F1
#
_cell.length_a   1.000
_cell.length_b   1.000
_cell.length_c   1.000
_cell.angle_alpha   90.00
_cell.angle_beta   90.00
_cell.angle_gamma   90.00
#
_symmetry.space_group_name_H-M   'P 1'
#
loop_
_entity.id
_entity.type
_entity.pdbx_description
1 polymer ?
#
loop_
_entity_poly.entity_id
_entity_poly.type
_entity_poly.pdbx_seq_one_letter_code
_entity_poly.pdbx_strand_id
1 'polypeptide(L)'
;MRIAKSSAYFVVGFSGIALAPDSGISIFLPKYIGLGRAQEYFYSNKKISAQLGYEWGLVNQVGGFNYQRLVMQIAADHAKGPREAFAAGKKAFNRAILPNLEDALNYEGILQDVAGKSAEHKEGVKAFFEKRHPRFE
;
A
#
# COMPACT_ATOMS: atom_id res chain seq x y z
N MET A 1 -10.99 1.00 -6.64
CA MET A 1 -10.46 0.13 -7.70
C MET A 1 -9.02 0.53 -7.98
N ARG A 2 -8.11 -0.44 -8.16
CA ARG A 2 -6.68 -0.21 -8.43
C ARG A 2 -6.31 -0.89 -9.74
N ILE A 3 -5.86 -0.13 -10.72
CA ILE A 3 -5.43 -0.62 -12.03
C ILE A 3 -3.95 -0.27 -12.15
N ALA A 4 -3.11 -1.24 -12.45
CA ALA A 4 -1.67 -1.04 -12.58
C ALA A 4 -1.21 -1.24 -14.02
N LYS A 5 -0.18 -0.49 -14.43
CA LYS A 5 0.54 -0.83 -15.66
C LYS A 5 1.35 -2.10 -15.43
N SER A 6 1.53 -2.93 -16.45
CA SER A 6 2.33 -4.17 -16.33
C SER A 6 3.77 -3.93 -15.85
N SER A 7 4.33 -2.75 -16.12
CA SER A 7 5.66 -2.35 -15.67
C SER A 7 5.71 -1.78 -14.24
N ALA A 8 4.55 -1.63 -13.57
CA ALA A 8 4.50 -1.09 -12.21
C ALA A 8 4.98 -2.14 -11.20
N TYR A 9 5.49 -1.64 -10.08
CA TYR A 9 5.80 -2.43 -8.90
C TYR A 9 5.47 -1.62 -7.65
N PHE A 10 5.28 -2.33 -6.53
CA PHE A 10 4.94 -1.78 -5.24
C PHE A 10 6.01 -2.17 -4.22
N VAL A 11 6.35 -1.26 -3.33
CA VAL A 11 7.29 -1.49 -2.22
C VAL A 11 6.66 -0.87 -0.99
N VAL A 12 6.72 -1.56 0.15
CA VAL A 12 6.20 -1.02 1.42
C VAL A 12 7.06 0.16 1.88
N GLY A 13 8.38 0.07 1.70
CA GLY A 13 9.30 1.21 1.72
C GLY A 13 9.84 1.57 3.09
N PHE A 14 8.99 1.57 4.13
CA PHE A 14 9.31 2.09 5.46
C PHE A 14 10.53 1.42 6.12
N SER A 15 10.61 0.09 6.09
CA SER A 15 11.73 -0.66 6.68
C SER A 15 13.07 -0.37 6.01
N GLY A 16 13.08 0.07 4.75
CA GLY A 16 14.30 0.47 4.03
C GLY A 16 14.98 1.70 4.64
N ILE A 17 14.25 2.49 5.43
CA ILE A 17 14.75 3.66 6.15
C ILE A 17 14.42 3.58 7.66
N ALA A 18 14.27 2.35 8.18
CA ALA A 18 13.98 2.07 9.58
C ALA A 18 12.77 2.86 10.15
N LEU A 19 11.69 2.90 9.36
CA LEU A 19 10.40 3.45 9.79
C LEU A 19 9.35 2.37 10.02
N ALA A 20 8.37 2.70 10.85
CA ALA A 20 7.16 1.91 11.04
C ALA A 20 6.20 2.10 9.85
N PRO A 21 5.19 1.22 9.67
CA PRO A 21 4.11 1.48 8.74
C PRO A 21 3.32 2.74 9.11
N ASP A 22 2.84 3.47 8.10
CA ASP A 22 1.90 4.58 8.27
C ASP A 22 0.72 4.51 7.27
N SER A 23 -0.14 5.52 7.30
CA SER A 23 -1.23 5.72 6.33
C SER A 23 -2.23 4.56 6.22
N GLY A 24 -2.38 3.79 7.31
CA GLY A 24 -3.26 2.64 7.43
C GLY A 24 -2.70 1.37 6.81
N ILE A 25 -1.41 1.32 6.46
CA ILE A 25 -0.78 0.15 5.85
C ILE A 25 -0.88 -1.08 6.76
N SER A 26 -0.83 -0.90 8.08
CA SER A 26 -1.03 -1.98 9.06
C SER A 26 -2.42 -2.65 8.96
N ILE A 27 -3.41 -1.95 8.41
CA ILE A 27 -4.75 -2.48 8.13
C ILE A 27 -4.85 -2.96 6.68
N PHE A 28 -4.50 -2.10 5.73
CA PHE A 28 -4.83 -2.32 4.33
C PHE A 28 -4.00 -3.45 3.71
N LEU A 29 -2.70 -3.48 3.96
CA LEU A 29 -1.82 -4.44 3.31
C LEU A 29 -2.17 -5.88 3.75
N PRO A 30 -2.31 -6.21 5.06
CA PRO A 30 -2.76 -7.53 5.49
C PRO A 30 -4.15 -7.91 4.96
N LYS A 31 -5.09 -6.96 4.84
CA LYS A 31 -6.42 -7.24 4.28
C LYS A 31 -6.39 -7.57 2.80
N TYR A 32 -5.47 -6.99 2.04
CA TYR A 32 -5.35 -7.28 0.60
C TYR A 32 -4.57 -8.55 0.34
N ILE A 33 -3.38 -8.72 0.92
CA ILE A 33 -2.46 -9.79 0.53
C ILE A 33 -2.29 -10.89 1.59
N GLY A 34 -2.95 -10.76 2.74
CA GLY A 34 -2.79 -11.63 3.91
C GLY A 34 -1.66 -11.17 4.84
N LEU A 35 -1.81 -11.43 6.14
CA LEU A 35 -0.86 -10.97 7.17
C LEU A 35 0.57 -11.48 6.95
N GLY A 36 0.74 -12.77 6.64
CA GLY A 36 2.07 -13.36 6.44
C GLY A 36 2.84 -12.70 5.29
N ARG A 37 2.18 -12.44 4.16
CA ARG A 37 2.79 -11.73 3.02
C ARG A 37 3.06 -10.26 3.36
N ALA A 38 2.14 -9.60 4.06
CA ALA A 38 2.32 -8.22 4.48
C ALA A 38 3.58 -8.06 5.37
N GLN A 39 3.76 -8.98 6.33
CA GLN A 39 4.95 -9.01 7.18
C GLN A 39 6.23 -9.31 6.39
N GLU A 40 6.21 -10.34 5.54
CA GLU A 40 7.37 -10.68 4.71
C GLU A 40 7.83 -9.48 3.87
N TYR A 41 6.91 -8.78 3.22
CA TYR A 41 7.24 -7.65 2.34
C TYR A 41 7.55 -6.36 3.10
N PHE A 42 7.01 -6.19 4.31
CA PHE A 42 7.47 -5.13 5.21
C PHE A 42 8.92 -5.39 5.63
N TYR A 43 9.26 -6.57 6.18
CA TYR A 43 10.61 -6.83 6.67
C TYR A 43 11.67 -6.90 5.57
N SER A 44 11.35 -7.53 4.44
CA SER A 44 12.30 -7.71 3.34
C SER A 44 12.44 -6.50 2.42
N ASN A 45 11.50 -5.56 2.49
CA ASN A 45 11.38 -4.40 1.60
C ASN A 45 11.44 -4.76 0.10
N LYS A 46 11.01 -5.97 -0.27
CA LYS A 46 11.02 -6.47 -1.65
C LYS A 46 9.97 -5.77 -2.50
N LYS A 47 10.18 -5.81 -3.82
CA LYS A 47 9.22 -5.34 -4.82
C LYS A 47 8.12 -6.39 -5.04
N ILE A 48 6.87 -5.95 -5.04
CA ILE A 48 5.71 -6.70 -5.53
C ILE A 48 5.47 -6.25 -6.97
N SER A 49 5.59 -7.14 -7.95
CA SER A 49 5.28 -6.80 -9.34
C SER A 49 3.77 -6.55 -9.54
N ALA A 50 3.39 -5.83 -10.59
CA ALA A 50 1.97 -5.64 -10.93
C ALA A 50 1.21 -6.97 -11.07
N GLN A 51 1.85 -7.97 -11.69
CA GLN A 51 1.27 -9.30 -11.89
C GLN A 51 1.05 -10.04 -10.56
N LEU A 52 2.05 -10.05 -9.68
CA LEU A 52 1.91 -10.65 -8.35
C LEU A 52 0.88 -9.91 -7.50
N GLY A 53 0.85 -8.57 -7.62
CA GLY A 53 -0.16 -7.74 -6.98
C GLY A 53 -1.58 -8.07 -7.45
N TYR A 54 -1.76 -8.47 -8.71
CA TYR A 54 -3.06 -8.91 -9.22
C TYR A 54 -3.45 -10.27 -8.64
N GLU A 55 -2.53 -11.23 -8.67
CA GLU A 55 -2.73 -12.58 -8.12
C GLU A 55 -3.09 -12.55 -6.63
N TRP A 56 -2.56 -11.59 -5.88
CA TRP A 56 -2.85 -11.43 -4.46
C TRP A 56 -4.00 -10.47 -4.15
N GLY A 57 -4.60 -9.80 -5.14
CA GLY A 57 -5.67 -8.83 -4.91
C GLY A 57 -5.22 -7.44 -4.43
N LEU A 58 -3.90 -7.17 -4.41
CA LEU A 58 -3.36 -5.83 -4.21
C LEU A 58 -3.75 -4.89 -5.35
N VAL A 59 -3.91 -5.37 -6.57
CA VAL A 59 -4.52 -4.61 -7.68
C VAL A 59 -5.67 -5.40 -8.31
N ASN A 60 -6.64 -4.70 -8.87
CA ASN A 60 -7.82 -5.33 -9.47
C ASN A 60 -7.59 -5.72 -10.93
N GLN A 61 -6.71 -5.01 -11.65
CA GLN A 61 -6.38 -5.30 -13.06
C GLN A 61 -4.97 -4.82 -13.40
N VAL A 62 -4.38 -5.45 -14.42
CA VAL A 62 -3.08 -5.09 -14.99
C VAL A 62 -3.25 -4.76 -16.47
N GLY A 63 -2.89 -3.55 -16.86
CA GLY A 63 -2.91 -3.09 -18.25
C GLY A 63 -1.50 -3.05 -18.86
N GLY A 64 -1.34 -3.62 -20.04
CA GLY A 64 -0.09 -3.54 -20.81
C GLY A 64 -0.03 -2.27 -21.66
N PHE A 65 0.14 -2.43 -22.97
CA PHE A 65 0.15 -1.33 -23.95
C PHE A 65 -1.19 -0.57 -24.00
N ASN A 66 -2.30 -1.22 -23.67
CA ASN A 66 -3.65 -0.65 -23.68
C ASN A 66 -4.06 0.01 -22.35
N TYR A 67 -3.15 0.17 -21.39
CA TYR A 67 -3.44 0.65 -20.03
C TYR A 67 -4.33 1.91 -20.00
N GLN A 68 -4.02 2.94 -20.80
CA GLN A 68 -4.83 4.17 -20.79
C GLN A 68 -6.25 3.95 -21.29
N ARG A 69 -6.41 3.19 -22.38
CA ARG A 69 -7.74 2.85 -22.90
C ARG A 69 -8.54 2.06 -21.86
N LEU A 70 -7.90 1.11 -21.19
CA LEU A 70 -8.52 0.29 -20.13
C LEU A 70 -9.03 1.17 -18.97
N VAL A 71 -8.19 2.07 -18.46
CA VAL A 71 -8.55 2.98 -17.36
C VAL A 71 -9.72 3.87 -17.76
N MET A 72 -9.66 4.48 -18.95
CA MET A 72 -10.71 5.37 -19.44
C MET A 72 -12.04 4.65 -19.62
N GLN A 73 -12.02 3.44 -20.18
CA GLN A 73 -13.21 2.62 -20.36
C GLN A 73 -13.87 2.31 -19.01
N ILE A 74 -13.08 1.80 -18.05
CA ILE A 74 -13.58 1.47 -16.71
C ILE A 74 -14.16 2.70 -16.01
N ALA A 75 -13.49 3.86 -16.10
CA ALA A 75 -14.00 5.10 -15.52
C ALA A 75 -15.33 5.53 -16.15
N ALA A 76 -15.44 5.46 -17.49
CA ALA A 76 -16.66 5.79 -18.21
C ALA A 76 -17.83 4.86 -17.84
N ASP A 77 -17.57 3.57 -17.65
CA ASP A 77 -18.59 2.60 -17.25
C ASP A 77 -19.08 2.84 -15.82
N HIS A 78 -18.17 3.13 -14.87
CA HIS A 78 -18.56 3.50 -13.51
C HIS A 78 -19.35 4.82 -13.46
N ALA A 79 -18.99 5.80 -14.29
CA ALA A 79 -19.69 7.09 -14.36
C ALA A 79 -21.14 6.95 -14.84
N LYS A 80 -21.44 5.92 -15.64
CA LYS A 80 -22.79 5.59 -16.11
C LYS A 80 -23.58 4.69 -15.14
N GLY A 81 -22.94 4.20 -14.09
CA GLY A 81 -23.56 3.26 -13.14
C GLY A 81 -24.47 3.91 -12.09
N PRO A 82 -25.16 3.10 -11.27
CA PRO A 82 -26.08 3.58 -10.23
C PRO A 82 -25.34 4.24 -9.07
N ARG A 83 -25.17 5.56 -9.15
CA ARG A 83 -24.38 6.39 -8.22
C ARG A 83 -24.72 6.16 -6.76
N GLU A 84 -26.01 6.14 -6.41
CA GLU A 84 -26.48 5.99 -5.03
C GLU A 84 -26.16 4.60 -4.48
N ALA A 85 -26.36 3.56 -5.29
CA ALA A 85 -26.03 2.18 -4.92
C ALA A 85 -24.52 2.01 -4.73
N PHE A 86 -23.69 2.58 -5.61
CA PHE A 86 -22.24 2.58 -5.45
C PHE A 86 -21.79 3.30 -4.17
N ALA A 87 -22.39 4.46 -3.87
CA ALA A 87 -22.10 5.18 -2.65
C ALA A 87 -22.48 4.38 -1.39
N ALA A 88 -23.66 3.75 -1.39
CA ALA A 88 -24.12 2.88 -0.30
C ALA A 88 -23.19 1.67 -0.11
N GLY A 89 -22.84 0.98 -1.20
CA GLY A 89 -21.91 -0.15 -1.17
C GLY A 89 -20.54 0.23 -0.63
N LYS A 90 -19.96 1.36 -1.08
CA LYS A 90 -18.67 1.86 -0.57
C LYS A 90 -18.73 2.13 0.93
N LYS A 91 -19.80 2.75 1.43
CA LYS A 91 -19.99 2.99 2.87
C LYS A 91 -20.09 1.67 3.64
N ALA A 92 -20.88 0.71 3.15
CA ALA A 92 -21.06 -0.59 3.80
C ALA A 92 -19.75 -1.38 3.88
N PHE A 93 -19.00 -1.48 2.78
CA PHE A 93 -17.70 -2.16 2.78
C PHE A 93 -16.72 -1.49 3.74
N ASN A 94 -16.57 -0.16 3.66
CA ASN A 94 -15.64 0.56 4.53
C ASN A 94 -16.00 0.35 6.02
N ARG A 95 -17.29 0.43 6.38
CA ARG A 95 -17.72 0.20 7.76
C ARG A 95 -17.44 -1.23 8.23
N ALA A 96 -17.66 -2.22 7.38
CA ALA A 96 -17.44 -3.63 7.71
C ALA A 96 -15.97 -3.97 7.92
N ILE A 97 -15.08 -3.41 7.08
CA ILE A 97 -13.66 -3.81 7.08
C ILE A 97 -12.74 -2.83 7.82
N LEU A 98 -13.17 -1.59 8.06
CA LEU A 98 -12.35 -0.53 8.69
C LEU A 98 -13.02 0.04 9.97
N PRO A 99 -13.54 -0.79 10.90
CA PRO A 99 -14.22 -0.26 12.08
C PRO A 99 -13.31 0.58 12.99
N ASN A 100 -12.00 0.29 13.01
CA ASN A 100 -11.02 0.91 13.89
C ASN A 100 -9.92 1.66 13.10
N LEU A 101 -10.26 2.25 11.95
CA LEU A 101 -9.26 2.94 11.11
C LEU A 101 -8.57 4.08 11.85
N GLU A 102 -9.35 4.87 12.60
CA GLU A 102 -8.83 6.02 13.35
C GLU A 102 -7.83 5.59 14.42
N ASP A 103 -8.16 4.57 15.22
CA ASP A 103 -7.25 4.04 16.25
C ASP A 103 -5.95 3.49 15.64
N ALA A 104 -6.04 2.79 14.51
CA ALA A 104 -4.86 2.27 13.83
C ALA A 104 -3.97 3.39 13.27
N LEU A 105 -4.57 4.41 12.67
CA LEU A 105 -3.83 5.59 12.18
C LEU A 105 -3.15 6.33 13.33
N ASN A 106 -3.84 6.49 14.47
CA ASN A 106 -3.26 7.11 15.66
C ASN A 106 -2.08 6.28 16.19
N TYR A 107 -2.23 4.96 16.25
CA TYR A 107 -1.16 4.08 16.73
C TYR A 107 0.05 4.03 15.79
N GLU A 108 -0.19 3.98 14.47
CA GLU A 108 0.86 4.13 13.46
C GLU A 108 1.61 5.46 13.62
N GLY A 109 0.90 6.55 13.91
CA GLY A 109 1.51 7.86 14.18
C GLY A 109 2.45 7.83 15.39
N ILE A 110 2.05 7.18 16.48
CA ILE A 110 2.91 7.00 17.67
C ILE A 110 4.16 6.18 17.31
N LEU A 111 3.99 5.06 16.60
CA LEU A 111 5.11 4.20 16.20
C LEU A 111 6.07 4.93 15.25
N GLN A 112 5.55 5.72 14.32
CA GLN A 112 6.36 6.55 13.42
C GLN A 112 7.16 7.61 14.17
N ASP A 113 6.57 8.29 15.16
CA ASP A 113 7.29 9.28 15.97
C ASP A 113 8.45 8.63 16.74
N VAL A 114 8.23 7.45 17.31
CA VAL A 114 9.29 6.68 17.98
C VAL A 114 10.37 6.25 16.98
N ALA A 115 9.99 5.64 15.86
CA ALA A 115 10.92 5.16 14.85
C ALA A 115 11.75 6.29 14.23
N GLY A 116 11.11 7.42 13.91
CA GLY A 116 11.73 8.59 13.29
C GLY A 116 12.77 9.29 14.17
N LYS A 117 12.74 9.07 15.49
CA LYS A 117 13.75 9.59 16.44
C LYS A 117 14.95 8.67 16.62
N SER A 118 14.89 7.44 16.10
CA SER A 118 15.94 6.43 16.29
C SER A 118 17.23 6.76 15.53
N ALA A 119 18.34 6.18 16.00
CA ALA A 119 19.61 6.23 15.27
C ALA A 119 19.52 5.47 13.94
N GLU A 120 18.80 4.35 13.91
CA GLU A 120 18.58 3.54 12.70
C GLU A 120 17.89 4.35 11.61
N HIS A 121 16.89 5.17 11.95
CA HIS A 121 16.24 6.02 10.96
C HIS A 121 17.19 7.05 10.35
N LYS A 122 18.00 7.71 11.18
CA LYS A 122 19.01 8.68 10.71
C LYS A 122 19.98 8.03 9.73
N GLU A 123 20.45 6.82 10.05
CA GLU A 123 21.32 6.04 9.18
C GLU A 123 20.61 5.57 7.91
N GLY A 124 19.36 5.11 8.01
CA GLY A 124 18.53 4.71 6.88
C GLY A 124 18.35 5.84 5.86
N VAL A 125 18.01 7.04 6.34
CA VAL A 125 17.88 8.25 5.49
C VAL A 125 19.22 8.63 4.88
N LYS A 126 20.30 8.64 5.66
CA LYS A 126 21.65 8.95 5.16
C LYS A 126 22.06 7.99 4.05
N ALA A 127 21.90 6.68 4.27
CA ALA A 127 22.23 5.63 3.31
C ALA A 127 21.42 5.75 2.01
N PHE A 128 20.13 6.11 2.13
CA PHE A 128 19.26 6.34 0.97
C PHE A 128 19.76 7.48 0.08
N PHE A 129 20.09 8.64 0.66
CA PHE A 129 20.65 9.76 -0.09
C PHE A 129 22.02 9.45 -0.70
N GLU A 130 22.85 8.68 0.02
CA GLU A 130 24.17 8.23 -0.44
C GLU A 130 24.08 7.04 -1.42
N LYS A 131 22.88 6.54 -1.74
CA LYS A 131 22.62 5.39 -2.62
C LYS A 131 23.42 4.14 -2.23
N ARG A 132 23.54 3.89 -0.93
CA ARG A 132 24.23 2.72 -0.36
C ARG A 132 23.28 1.91 0.51
N HIS A 133 23.71 0.71 0.88
CA HIS A 133 23.00 -0.08 1.89
C HIS A 133 23.19 0.55 3.29
N PRO A 134 22.11 0.65 4.10
CA PRO A 134 22.20 1.10 5.48
C PRO A 134 22.88 0.05 6.37
N ARG A 135 23.48 0.50 7.45
CA ARG A 135 24.03 -0.38 8.51
C ARG A 135 23.28 -0.11 9.80
N PHE A 136 22.31 -0.96 10.10
CA PHE A 136 21.57 -0.90 11.35
C PHE A 136 22.35 -1.60 12.47
N GLU A 137 22.23 -1.10 13.71
CA GLU A 137 22.92 -1.59 14.91
C GLU A 137 21.96 -2.30 15.86
#